data_AF-F9N3I4-F1
#
_entry.id   AF-F9N3I4-F1
#
_cell.length_a   1.000
_cell.length_b   1.000
_cell.length_c   1.000
_cell.angle_alpha   90.00
_cell.angle_beta   90.00
_cell.angle_gamma   90.00
#
_symmetry.space_group_name_H-M   'P 1'
#
loop_
_entity.id
_entity.type
_entity.pdbx_description
1 polymer ?
#
loop_
_entity_poly.entity_id
_entity_poly.type
_entity_poly.pdbx_seq_one_letter_code
_entity_poly.pdbx_strand_id
1 'polypeptide(L)'
;MEKKVLTTPIQRKDLEGIKAGDIIYLTGHITTCRDVAHRRLIELGRELPVDVRDGAILHAGPIVRDLGDDTFEMVSVGPTTSMRMEKFEYDFVKETGVRLIVGKGGMGPNTERACKEFGALHLVFPAGNAVLAATEVEEIESANWRELGMPETLWTCRVKEFGPLIVSIDTEGNNWFEQKKVEYNAKKEEVLESIYQEVKFIK
;
A
#
# COMPACT_ATOMS: atom_id res chain seq x y z
N MET A 1 20.99 6.48 -8.60
CA MET A 1 19.84 6.44 -9.54
C MET A 1 18.97 7.64 -9.24
N GLU A 2 18.40 8.26 -10.26
CA GLU A 2 17.46 9.37 -10.12
C GLU A 2 16.18 8.88 -9.41
N LYS A 3 15.63 9.69 -8.51
CA LYS A 3 14.45 9.36 -7.71
C LYS A 3 13.22 9.28 -8.63
N LYS A 4 12.58 8.11 -8.75
CA LYS A 4 11.35 7.96 -9.55
C LYS A 4 10.13 8.37 -8.71
N VAL A 5 9.50 9.48 -9.07
CA VAL A 5 8.32 10.03 -8.39
C VAL A 5 7.11 9.95 -9.32
N LEU A 6 6.04 9.31 -8.87
CA LEU A 6 4.74 9.33 -9.54
C LEU A 6 3.89 10.47 -8.98
N THR A 7 3.07 11.08 -9.83
CA THR A 7 2.15 12.14 -9.42
C THR A 7 0.72 11.77 -9.79
N THR A 8 -0.23 11.87 -8.85
CA THR A 8 -1.65 11.64 -9.15
C THR A 8 -2.28 12.82 -9.88
N PRO A 9 -3.23 12.59 -10.80
CA PRO A 9 -3.69 11.28 -11.28
C PRO A 9 -2.66 10.59 -12.18
N ILE A 10 -2.48 9.29 -11.96
CA ILE A 10 -1.46 8.43 -12.58
C ILE A 10 -2.03 7.79 -13.84
N GLN A 11 -1.42 8.09 -14.97
CA GLN A 11 -1.74 7.46 -16.24
C GLN A 11 -1.03 6.12 -16.39
N ARG A 12 -1.60 5.20 -17.19
CA ARG A 12 -0.97 3.90 -17.45
C ARG A 12 0.47 4.02 -17.96
N LYS A 13 0.76 5.02 -18.79
CA LYS A 13 2.11 5.30 -19.32
C LYS A 13 3.13 5.62 -18.21
N ASP A 14 2.69 6.17 -17.09
CA ASP A 14 3.59 6.56 -15.99
C ASP A 14 4.11 5.32 -15.25
N LEU A 15 3.40 4.19 -15.39
CA LEU A 15 3.77 2.89 -14.83
C LEU A 15 4.72 2.09 -15.75
N GLU A 16 4.90 2.52 -17.00
CA GLU A 16 5.74 1.80 -17.97
C GLU A 16 7.18 1.67 -17.47
N GLY A 17 7.72 0.46 -17.61
CA GLY A 17 9.07 0.12 -17.21
C GLY A 17 9.32 0.07 -15.70
N ILE A 18 8.30 0.28 -14.85
CA ILE A 18 8.40 0.00 -13.42
C ILE A 18 8.35 -1.53 -13.21
N LYS A 19 9.33 -2.07 -12.50
CA LYS A 19 9.46 -3.50 -12.23
C LYS A 19 9.36 -3.81 -10.75
N ALA A 20 8.96 -5.05 -10.45
CA ALA A 20 9.02 -5.58 -9.10
C ALA A 20 10.45 -5.46 -8.54
N GLY A 21 10.59 -4.91 -7.34
CA GLY A 21 11.87 -4.57 -6.70
C GLY A 21 12.31 -3.10 -6.87
N ASP A 22 11.71 -2.34 -7.78
CA ASP A 22 12.00 -0.91 -7.93
C ASP A 22 11.53 -0.10 -6.70
N ILE A 23 12.13 1.06 -6.51
CA ILE A 23 11.74 2.03 -5.49
C ILE A 23 11.15 3.26 -6.17
N ILE A 24 9.94 3.63 -5.78
CA ILE A 24 9.25 4.82 -6.24
C ILE A 24 8.79 5.68 -5.06
N TYR A 25 8.33 6.88 -5.35
CA TYR A 25 7.73 7.82 -4.41
C TYR A 25 6.45 8.39 -4.99
N LEU A 26 5.57 8.91 -4.14
CA LEU A 26 4.28 9.47 -4.54
C LEU A 26 4.17 10.95 -4.16
N THR A 27 3.79 11.79 -5.11
CA THR A 27 3.32 13.16 -4.84
C THR A 27 1.86 13.28 -5.31
N GLY A 28 1.04 14.06 -4.61
CA GLY A 28 -0.39 14.20 -4.92
C GLY A 28 -1.26 13.58 -3.85
N HIS A 29 -2.18 12.69 -4.19
CA HIS A 29 -3.26 12.24 -3.32
C HIS A 29 -3.17 10.77 -2.99
N ILE A 30 -3.38 10.43 -1.72
CA ILE A 30 -3.50 9.06 -1.25
C ILE A 30 -4.60 8.96 -0.20
N THR A 31 -5.46 7.95 -0.32
CA THR A 31 -6.58 7.74 0.60
C THR A 31 -6.35 6.52 1.47
N THR A 32 -6.49 6.65 2.79
CA THR A 32 -6.46 5.46 3.65
C THR A 32 -7.68 4.58 3.38
N CYS A 33 -7.47 3.30 3.10
CA CYS A 33 -8.53 2.37 2.75
C CYS A 33 -8.13 0.98 3.23
N ARG A 34 -8.93 0.33 4.09
CA ARG A 34 -8.59 -0.99 4.63
C ARG A 34 -9.81 -1.90 4.70
N ASP A 35 -9.82 -2.83 5.66
CA ASP A 35 -10.72 -3.97 5.78
C ASP A 35 -12.21 -3.65 5.51
N VAL A 36 -12.79 -2.67 6.21
CA VAL A 36 -14.24 -2.42 6.11
C VAL A 36 -14.61 -1.72 4.81
N ALA A 37 -13.73 -0.89 4.28
CA ALA A 37 -13.98 -0.17 3.03
C ALA A 37 -14.04 -1.11 1.82
N HIS A 38 -13.07 -2.04 1.72
CA HIS A 38 -13.06 -3.07 0.67
C HIS A 38 -14.30 -3.96 0.76
N ARG A 39 -14.67 -4.38 1.99
CA ARG A 39 -15.87 -5.19 2.22
C ARG A 39 -17.15 -4.45 1.82
N ARG A 40 -17.29 -3.18 2.19
CA ARG A 40 -18.46 -2.36 1.85
C ARG A 40 -18.63 -2.21 0.35
N LEU A 41 -17.53 -1.98 -0.37
CA LEU A 41 -17.57 -1.84 -1.82
C LEU A 41 -17.92 -3.17 -2.50
N ILE A 42 -17.20 -4.24 -2.17
CA ILE A 42 -17.24 -5.49 -2.94
C ILE A 42 -18.31 -6.46 -2.46
N GLU A 43 -18.44 -6.71 -1.15
CA GLU A 43 -19.45 -7.64 -0.65
C GLU A 43 -20.83 -6.98 -0.52
N LEU A 44 -20.88 -5.68 -0.19
CA LEU A 44 -22.14 -4.99 0.13
C LEU A 44 -22.60 -4.04 -0.98
N GLY A 45 -21.83 -3.87 -2.06
CA GLY A 45 -22.20 -3.04 -3.21
C GLY A 45 -22.38 -1.55 -2.87
N ARG A 46 -21.74 -1.04 -1.80
CA ARG A 46 -21.82 0.37 -1.42
C ARG A 46 -20.79 1.16 -2.20
N GLU A 47 -21.22 2.21 -2.88
CA GLU A 47 -20.32 3.11 -3.60
C GLU A 47 -19.25 3.70 -2.68
N LEU A 48 -18.01 3.76 -3.18
CA LEU A 48 -16.91 4.39 -2.47
C LEU A 48 -17.16 5.91 -2.43
N PRO A 49 -17.11 6.56 -1.25
CA PRO A 49 -17.46 7.98 -1.09
C PRO A 49 -16.35 8.94 -1.57
N VAL A 50 -15.35 8.40 -2.26
CA VAL A 50 -14.17 9.09 -2.75
C VAL A 50 -13.74 8.43 -4.05
N ASP A 51 -13.40 9.24 -5.06
CA ASP A 51 -12.88 8.73 -6.31
C ASP A 51 -11.36 8.50 -6.19
N VAL A 52 -10.96 7.23 -6.27
CA VAL A 52 -9.54 6.82 -6.23
C VAL A 52 -9.05 6.34 -7.60
N ARG A 53 -9.84 6.57 -8.66
CA ARG A 53 -9.45 6.24 -10.03
C ARG A 53 -8.18 6.97 -10.41
N ASP A 54 -7.24 6.25 -11.00
CA ASP A 54 -5.93 6.79 -11.34
C ASP A 54 -5.15 7.33 -10.11
N GLY A 55 -5.61 7.04 -8.89
CA GLY A 55 -5.02 7.50 -7.64
C GLY A 55 -4.27 6.41 -6.89
N ALA A 56 -4.09 6.67 -5.59
CA ALA A 56 -3.44 5.77 -4.67
C ALA A 56 -4.32 5.51 -3.44
N ILE A 57 -4.27 4.28 -2.94
CA ILE A 57 -4.79 3.94 -1.62
C ILE A 57 -3.65 3.49 -0.69
N LEU A 58 -3.85 3.72 0.60
CA LEU A 58 -2.99 3.21 1.65
C LEU A 58 -3.79 2.30 2.57
N HIS A 59 -3.43 1.03 2.59
CA HIS A 59 -3.83 0.08 3.60
C HIS A 59 -3.27 0.54 4.94
N ALA A 60 -4.00 1.36 5.69
CA ALA A 60 -3.59 1.89 6.99
C ALA A 60 -4.81 2.22 7.86
N GLY A 61 -4.62 2.15 9.18
CA GLY A 61 -5.49 2.80 10.14
C GLY A 61 -4.68 3.87 10.86
N PRO A 62 -4.82 5.16 10.49
CA PRO A 62 -3.99 6.22 11.04
C PRO A 62 -4.42 6.61 12.45
N ILE A 63 -3.54 7.35 13.13
CA ILE A 63 -3.90 8.18 14.28
C ILE A 63 -4.00 9.62 13.77
N VAL A 64 -5.19 10.19 13.93
CA VAL A 64 -5.53 11.54 13.47
C VAL A 64 -5.96 12.37 14.67
N ARG A 65 -5.46 13.59 14.75
CA ARG A 65 -5.90 14.58 15.73
C ARG A 65 -6.92 15.52 15.07
N ASP A 66 -8.08 15.65 15.69
CA ASP A 66 -9.10 16.65 15.31
C ASP A 66 -8.70 18.00 15.91
N LEU A 67 -8.56 19.02 15.06
CA LEU A 67 -8.17 20.38 15.46
C LEU A 67 -9.39 21.32 15.54
N GLY A 68 -10.61 20.83 15.30
CA GLY A 68 -11.81 21.64 15.15
C GLY A 68 -12.02 22.11 13.71
N ASP A 69 -13.23 22.62 13.42
CA ASP A 69 -13.61 23.19 12.11
C ASP A 69 -13.27 22.28 10.91
N ASP A 70 -13.49 20.97 11.04
CA ASP A 70 -13.16 19.92 10.07
C ASP A 70 -11.69 19.94 9.60
N THR A 71 -10.80 20.44 10.45
CA THR A 71 -9.34 20.43 10.24
C THR A 71 -8.72 19.27 11.01
N PHE A 72 -7.84 18.52 10.35
CA PHE A 72 -7.23 17.31 10.90
C PHE A 72 -5.71 17.31 10.73
N GLU A 73 -5.01 16.77 11.72
CA GLU A 73 -3.56 16.56 11.68
C GLU A 73 -3.27 15.05 11.66
N MET A 74 -2.47 14.62 10.69
CA MET A 74 -1.95 13.26 10.66
C MET A 74 -0.87 13.10 11.72
N VAL A 75 -1.14 12.35 12.80
CA VAL A 75 -0.16 12.12 13.88
C VAL A 75 0.74 10.93 13.54
N SER A 76 0.17 9.89 12.93
CA SER A 76 0.88 8.68 12.56
C SER A 76 0.11 7.92 11.50
N VAL A 77 0.79 7.48 10.44
CA VAL A 77 0.19 6.69 9.37
C VAL A 77 1.13 5.57 8.92
N GLY A 78 1.03 4.44 9.61
CA GLY A 78 1.77 3.23 9.24
C GLY A 78 0.91 2.28 8.41
N PRO A 79 1.49 1.54 7.47
CA PRO A 79 0.76 0.54 6.72
C PRO A 79 0.31 -0.63 7.61
N THR A 80 -0.83 -1.20 7.27
CA THR A 80 -1.34 -2.47 7.77
C THR A 80 -1.11 -3.60 6.77
N THR A 81 -1.22 -4.85 7.23
CA THR A 81 -1.00 -6.04 6.40
C THR A 81 -1.98 -6.08 5.22
N SER A 82 -1.47 -5.96 3.99
CA SER A 82 -2.29 -5.91 2.77
C SER A 82 -3.05 -7.21 2.53
N MET A 83 -2.46 -8.36 2.87
CA MET A 83 -3.04 -9.70 2.65
C MET A 83 -4.46 -9.87 3.19
N ARG A 84 -4.91 -9.05 4.15
CA ARG A 84 -6.31 -9.09 4.63
C ARG A 84 -7.33 -8.63 3.58
N MET A 85 -6.91 -7.80 2.63
CA MET A 85 -7.72 -7.27 1.53
C MET A 85 -7.63 -8.13 0.25
N GLU A 86 -6.70 -9.08 0.18
CA GLU A 86 -6.45 -9.95 -0.99
C GLU A 86 -7.71 -10.61 -1.56
N LYS A 87 -8.66 -11.02 -0.70
CA LYS A 87 -9.92 -11.63 -1.15
C LYS A 87 -10.84 -10.67 -1.92
N PHE A 88 -10.60 -9.37 -1.83
CA PHE A 88 -11.36 -8.31 -2.49
C PHE A 88 -10.59 -7.65 -3.64
N GLU A 89 -9.26 -7.74 -3.62
CA GLU A 89 -8.39 -6.82 -4.35
C GLU A 89 -8.65 -6.83 -5.87
N TYR A 90 -8.90 -8.00 -6.46
CA TYR A 90 -9.18 -8.08 -7.90
C TYR A 90 -10.39 -7.24 -8.29
N ASP A 91 -11.52 -7.45 -7.61
CA ASP A 91 -12.76 -6.71 -7.89
C ASP A 91 -12.64 -5.25 -7.43
N PHE A 92 -11.93 -4.99 -6.32
CA PHE A 92 -11.67 -3.64 -5.84
C PHE A 92 -10.94 -2.79 -6.87
N VAL A 93 -9.86 -3.30 -7.46
CA VAL A 93 -9.09 -2.59 -8.50
C VAL A 93 -9.93 -2.42 -9.77
N LYS A 94 -10.70 -3.44 -10.15
CA LYS A 94 -11.60 -3.39 -11.31
C LYS A 94 -12.63 -2.27 -11.19
N GLU A 95 -13.33 -2.20 -10.07
CA GLU A 95 -14.41 -1.23 -9.84
C GLU A 95 -13.85 0.20 -9.65
N THR A 96 -12.80 0.35 -8.85
CA THR A 96 -12.27 1.67 -8.49
C THR A 96 -11.32 2.26 -9.54
N GLY A 97 -10.59 1.43 -10.29
CA GLY A 97 -9.53 1.88 -11.18
C GLY A 97 -8.31 2.48 -10.46
N VAL A 98 -8.11 2.15 -9.18
CA VAL A 98 -6.92 2.56 -8.42
C VAL A 98 -5.63 2.08 -9.09
N ARG A 99 -4.56 2.88 -9.01
CA ARG A 99 -3.27 2.56 -9.64
C ARG A 99 -2.24 2.09 -8.64
N LEU A 100 -2.19 2.71 -7.46
CA LEU A 100 -1.21 2.35 -6.43
C LEU A 100 -1.93 1.83 -5.20
N ILE A 101 -1.59 0.61 -4.80
CA ILE A 101 -2.07 0.00 -3.56
C ILE A 101 -0.88 -0.09 -2.62
N VAL A 102 -0.84 0.79 -1.62
CA VAL A 102 0.27 0.86 -0.66
C VAL A 102 -0.12 0.09 0.61
N GLY A 103 0.79 -0.73 1.13
CA GLY A 103 0.60 -1.37 2.42
C GLY A 103 1.88 -1.99 2.97
N LYS A 104 1.74 -3.08 3.73
CA LYS A 104 2.89 -3.89 4.18
C LYS A 104 2.64 -5.38 4.01
N GLY A 105 3.73 -6.13 3.96
CA GLY A 105 3.71 -7.55 3.62
C GLY A 105 3.44 -7.74 2.13
N GLY A 106 3.17 -8.98 1.73
CA GLY A 106 2.84 -9.32 0.35
C GLY A 106 1.34 -9.36 0.08
N MET A 107 1.02 -9.48 -1.19
CA MET A 107 -0.30 -9.83 -1.72
C MET A 107 -0.18 -11.10 -2.58
N GLY A 108 -1.31 -11.64 -2.99
CA GLY A 108 -1.41 -12.94 -3.67
C GLY A 108 -1.93 -12.86 -5.11
N PRO A 109 -2.43 -14.00 -5.64
CA PRO A 109 -2.82 -14.13 -7.04
C PRO A 109 -3.93 -13.20 -7.52
N ASN A 110 -4.86 -12.78 -6.65
CA ASN A 110 -5.92 -11.84 -7.05
C ASN A 110 -5.32 -10.48 -7.35
N THR A 111 -4.39 -10.02 -6.51
CA THR A 111 -3.68 -8.75 -6.71
C THR A 111 -2.75 -8.81 -7.91
N GLU A 112 -1.99 -9.90 -8.08
CA GLU A 112 -1.16 -10.13 -9.27
C GLU A 112 -1.97 -10.00 -10.56
N ARG A 113 -3.13 -10.65 -10.59
CA ARG A 113 -4.06 -10.59 -11.71
C ARG A 113 -4.65 -9.20 -11.92
N ALA A 114 -5.04 -8.49 -10.86
CA ALA A 114 -5.56 -7.13 -10.96
C ALA A 114 -4.49 -6.15 -11.48
N CYS A 115 -3.27 -6.22 -10.95
CA CYS A 115 -2.13 -5.42 -11.40
C CYS A 115 -1.89 -5.61 -12.89
N LYS A 116 -1.92 -6.87 -13.36
CA LYS A 116 -1.73 -7.24 -14.76
C LYS A 116 -2.86 -6.79 -15.68
N GLU A 117 -4.10 -7.05 -15.31
CA GLU A 117 -5.26 -6.79 -16.18
C GLU A 117 -5.64 -5.31 -16.22
N PHE A 118 -5.55 -4.63 -15.07
CA PHE A 118 -6.05 -3.26 -14.94
C PHE A 118 -4.95 -2.21 -14.97
N GLY A 119 -3.69 -2.60 -14.79
CA GLY A 119 -2.54 -1.68 -14.77
C GLY A 119 -2.44 -0.97 -13.43
N ALA A 120 -2.11 -1.72 -12.39
CA ALA A 120 -1.89 -1.23 -11.03
C ALA A 120 -0.59 -1.79 -10.45
N LEU A 121 -0.11 -1.20 -9.36
CA LEU A 121 1.05 -1.65 -8.60
C LEU A 121 0.65 -1.92 -7.15
N HIS A 122 1.16 -3.01 -6.58
CA HIS A 122 1.18 -3.17 -5.13
C HIS A 122 2.54 -2.75 -4.59
N LEU A 123 2.51 -1.84 -3.64
CA LEU A 123 3.66 -1.16 -3.08
C LEU A 123 3.78 -1.44 -1.58
N VAL A 124 5.00 -1.61 -1.11
CA VAL A 124 5.30 -1.81 0.30
C VAL A 124 5.99 -0.58 0.85
N PHE A 125 5.38 0.02 1.86
CA PHE A 125 6.03 1.04 2.67
C PHE A 125 6.82 0.36 3.83
N PRO A 126 8.08 0.75 4.10
CA PRO A 126 8.88 0.18 5.19
C PRO A 126 8.20 0.33 6.56
N ALA A 127 7.72 -0.78 7.11
CA ALA A 127 7.01 -0.81 8.38
C ALA A 127 7.89 -0.31 9.55
N GLY A 128 7.27 0.36 10.52
CA GLY A 128 7.95 0.94 11.69
C GLY A 128 8.16 2.46 11.60
N ASN A 129 7.99 3.05 10.42
CA ASN A 129 8.23 4.48 10.18
C ASN A 129 6.93 5.31 10.16
N ALA A 130 5.93 4.97 10.98
CA ALA A 130 4.58 5.53 10.88
C ALA A 130 4.50 7.03 11.22
N VAL A 131 5.32 7.51 12.17
CA VAL A 131 5.43 8.94 12.49
C VAL A 131 6.18 9.70 11.39
N LEU A 132 7.22 9.09 10.80
CA LEU A 132 7.93 9.67 9.67
C LEU A 132 7.00 9.80 8.44
N ALA A 133 6.23 8.76 8.13
CA ALA A 133 5.23 8.79 7.06
C ALA A 133 4.21 9.92 7.25
N ALA A 134 3.83 10.22 8.50
CA ALA A 134 2.93 11.33 8.80
C ALA A 134 3.56 12.71 8.49
N THR A 135 4.89 12.85 8.58
CA THR A 135 5.57 14.11 8.19
C THR A 135 5.58 14.35 6.68
N GLU A 136 5.30 13.31 5.88
CA GLU A 136 5.18 13.38 4.41
C GLU A 136 3.72 13.70 3.97
N VAL A 137 2.78 13.74 4.91
CA VAL A 137 1.41 14.22 4.71
C VAL A 137 1.39 15.74 4.89
N GLU A 138 1.11 16.45 3.81
CA GLU A 138 0.99 17.90 3.83
C GLU A 138 -0.35 18.35 4.42
N GLU A 139 -1.43 17.60 4.13
CA GLU A 139 -2.79 17.97 4.52
C GLU A 139 -3.74 16.76 4.45
N ILE A 140 -4.70 16.70 5.37
CA ILE A 140 -5.87 15.81 5.28
C ILE A 140 -7.01 16.63 4.66
N GLU A 141 -7.36 16.34 3.40
CA GLU A 141 -8.33 17.13 2.63
C GLU A 141 -9.78 16.66 2.82
N SER A 142 -9.98 15.38 3.17
CA SER A 142 -11.32 14.87 3.48
C SER A 142 -11.29 13.63 4.38
N ALA A 143 -12.39 13.43 5.11
CA ALA A 143 -12.62 12.31 6.00
C ALA A 143 -14.00 11.69 5.71
N ASN A 144 -14.02 10.56 5.01
CA ASN A 144 -15.26 9.89 4.60
C ASN A 144 -15.53 8.61 5.41
N TRP A 145 -16.80 8.28 5.59
CA TRP A 145 -17.26 7.17 6.44
C TRP A 145 -16.74 7.24 7.90
N ARG A 146 -16.79 8.44 8.49
CA ARG A 146 -16.33 8.71 9.87
C ARG A 146 -17.02 7.82 10.92
N GLU A 147 -18.21 7.31 10.63
CA GLU A 147 -18.94 6.40 11.52
C GLU A 147 -18.25 5.04 11.70
N LEU A 148 -17.30 4.70 10.83
CA LEU A 148 -16.47 3.50 10.96
C LEU A 148 -15.39 3.61 12.05
N GLY A 149 -15.21 4.81 12.62
CA GLY A 149 -14.14 5.12 13.55
C GLY A 149 -12.85 5.52 12.85
N MET A 150 -11.99 6.22 13.57
CA MET A 150 -10.75 6.81 13.07
C MET A 150 -9.88 5.84 12.22
N PRO A 151 -9.68 4.57 12.60
CA PRO A 151 -8.82 3.67 11.84
C PRO A 151 -9.41 3.16 10.51
N GLU A 152 -10.73 3.21 10.34
CA GLU A 152 -11.43 2.69 9.14
C GLU A 152 -12.04 3.82 8.30
N THR A 153 -11.98 5.06 8.79
CA THR A 153 -12.32 6.27 8.04
C THR A 153 -11.39 6.40 6.83
N LEU A 154 -11.95 6.84 5.70
CA LEU A 154 -11.19 7.11 4.49
C LEU A 154 -10.66 8.53 4.57
N TRP A 155 -9.41 8.67 5.01
CA TRP A 155 -8.68 9.92 5.08
C TRP A 155 -7.96 10.15 3.76
N THR A 156 -8.44 11.09 2.96
CA THR A 156 -7.76 11.51 1.73
C THR A 156 -6.74 12.57 2.07
N CYS A 157 -5.49 12.27 1.77
CA CYS A 157 -4.34 13.08 2.17
C CYS A 157 -3.63 13.60 0.92
N ARG A 158 -3.21 14.87 0.97
CA ARG A 158 -2.21 15.41 0.06
C ARG A 158 -0.82 15.10 0.62
N VAL A 159 0.03 14.50 -0.20
CA VAL A 159 1.37 14.05 0.16
C VAL A 159 2.41 14.55 -0.82
N LYS A 160 3.64 14.73 -0.33
CA LYS A 160 4.77 15.15 -1.15
C LYS A 160 5.92 14.17 -1.01
N GLU A 161 6.27 13.54 -2.12
CA GLU A 161 7.31 12.51 -2.21
C GLU A 161 7.20 11.42 -1.12
N PHE A 162 5.98 10.97 -0.83
CA PHE A 162 5.69 9.91 0.13
C PHE A 162 6.40 8.62 -0.24
N GLY A 163 7.15 8.04 0.70
CA GLY A 163 7.90 6.80 0.48
C GLY A 163 9.09 6.60 1.43
N PRO A 164 10.09 5.81 1.04
CA PRO A 164 10.18 5.04 -0.21
C PRO A 164 9.10 3.96 -0.31
N LEU A 165 8.61 3.70 -1.52
CA LEU A 165 7.64 2.67 -1.82
C LEU A 165 8.30 1.60 -2.68
N ILE A 166 8.42 0.38 -2.14
CA ILE A 166 9.01 -0.75 -2.83
C ILE A 166 7.94 -1.43 -3.68
N VAL A 167 8.16 -1.55 -4.98
CA VAL A 167 7.25 -2.25 -5.87
C VAL A 167 7.33 -3.73 -5.56
N SER A 168 6.26 -4.29 -5.02
CA SER A 168 6.19 -5.72 -4.67
C SER A 168 5.45 -6.53 -5.71
N ILE A 169 4.48 -5.92 -6.42
CA ILE A 169 3.83 -6.49 -7.59
C ILE A 169 3.78 -5.42 -8.68
N ASP A 170 4.30 -5.74 -9.86
CA ASP A 170 4.31 -4.83 -11.01
C ASP A 170 3.11 -5.02 -11.94
N THR A 171 3.03 -4.19 -13.00
CA THR A 171 1.94 -4.22 -13.99
C THR A 171 1.94 -5.46 -14.89
N GLU A 172 2.93 -6.34 -14.78
CA GLU A 172 2.93 -7.64 -15.48
C GLU A 172 2.44 -8.78 -14.57
N GLY A 173 2.19 -8.47 -13.30
CA GLY A 173 1.83 -9.43 -12.25
C GLY A 173 3.04 -10.14 -11.65
N ASN A 174 4.26 -9.63 -11.84
CA ASN A 174 5.44 -10.23 -11.21
C ASN A 174 5.45 -9.90 -9.72
N ASN A 175 5.42 -10.94 -8.88
CA ASN A 175 5.43 -10.80 -7.42
C ASN A 175 6.83 -10.98 -6.85
N TRP A 176 7.45 -9.87 -6.43
CA TRP A 176 8.80 -9.84 -5.89
C TRP A 176 8.97 -10.75 -4.69
N PHE A 177 7.98 -10.78 -3.79
CA PHE A 177 8.11 -11.57 -2.56
C PHE A 177 7.97 -13.06 -2.80
N GLU A 178 7.11 -13.50 -3.70
CA GLU A 178 7.04 -14.91 -4.09
C GLU A 178 8.31 -15.36 -4.82
N GLN A 179 8.84 -14.54 -5.73
CA GLN A 179 10.12 -14.81 -6.39
C GLN A 179 11.27 -14.93 -5.37
N LYS A 180 11.35 -14.01 -4.41
CA LYS A 180 12.40 -14.01 -3.39
C LYS A 180 12.26 -15.13 -2.37
N LYS A 181 11.03 -15.55 -2.03
CA LYS A 181 10.82 -16.76 -1.21
C LYS A 181 11.46 -17.99 -1.85
N VAL A 182 11.33 -18.18 -3.15
CA VAL A 182 11.98 -19.30 -3.87
C VAL A 182 13.50 -19.20 -3.75
N GLU A 183 14.07 -18.03 -4.04
CA GLU A 183 15.52 -17.81 -3.96
C GLU A 183 16.07 -18.06 -2.55
N TYR A 184 15.40 -17.54 -1.52
CA TYR A 184 15.85 -17.63 -0.14
C TYR A 184 15.68 -19.03 0.44
N ASN A 185 14.59 -19.74 0.08
CA ASN A 185 14.41 -21.13 0.49
C ASN A 185 15.51 -22.05 -0.08
N ALA A 186 16.00 -21.78 -1.29
CA ALA A 186 17.10 -22.57 -1.88
C ALA A 186 18.42 -22.45 -1.09
N LYS A 187 18.62 -21.34 -0.36
CA LYS A 187 19.83 -21.07 0.44
C LYS A 187 19.63 -21.36 1.94
N LYS A 188 18.43 -21.79 2.33
CA LYS A 188 18.01 -21.86 3.74
C LYS A 188 18.90 -22.79 4.57
N GLU A 189 19.15 -24.01 4.09
CA GLU A 189 19.89 -25.01 4.85
C GLU A 189 21.35 -24.60 5.07
N GLU A 190 22.01 -24.06 4.04
CA GLU A 190 23.38 -23.54 4.14
C GLU A 190 23.49 -22.43 5.18
N VAL A 191 22.56 -21.47 5.15
CA VAL A 191 22.54 -20.36 6.12
C VAL A 191 22.21 -20.84 7.53
N LEU A 192 21.30 -21.82 7.69
CA LEU A 192 20.98 -22.40 8.98
C LEU A 192 22.17 -23.10 9.60
N GLU A 193 22.92 -23.88 8.82
CA GLU A 193 24.14 -24.54 9.29
C GLU A 193 25.16 -23.52 9.83
N SER A 194 25.34 -22.39 9.13
CA SER A 194 26.24 -21.32 9.57
C SER A 194 25.74 -20.66 10.87
N ILE A 195 24.45 -20.33 10.95
CA ILE A 195 23.86 -19.67 12.13
C ILE A 195 23.94 -20.60 13.34
N TYR A 196 23.66 -21.90 13.18
CA TYR A 196 23.73 -22.87 14.26
C TYR A 196 25.12 -22.97 14.88
N GLN A 197 26.21 -22.72 14.14
CA GLN A 197 27.55 -22.65 14.74
C GLN A 197 27.69 -21.48 15.70
N GLU A 198 27.09 -20.34 15.36
CA GLU A 198 27.18 -19.11 16.13
C GLU A 198 26.25 -19.11 17.35
N VAL A 199 25.09 -19.77 17.27
CA VAL A 199 24.07 -19.74 18.35
C VAL A 199 24.07 -20.97 19.26
N LYS A 200 25.10 -21.83 19.21
CA LYS A 200 25.19 -23.05 20.04
C LYS A 200 25.03 -22.82 21.55
N PHE A 201 25.23 -21.60 22.02
CA PHE A 201 25.06 -21.22 23.42
C PHE A 201 23.60 -20.98 23.83
N ILE A 202 22.67 -20.86 22.88
CA ILE A 202 21.23 -20.79 23.13
C ILE A 202 20.71 -22.23 23.24
N LYS A 203 20.32 -22.62 24.46
CA LYS A 203 19.74 -23.95 24.77
C LYS A 203 18.26 -24.01 24.47
#